data_AF-A0A952HUS3-F1
#
_entry.id   AF-A0A952HUS3-F1
#
_cell.length_a   1.000
_cell.length_b   1.000
_cell.length_c   1.000
_cell.angle_alpha   90.00
_cell.angle_beta   90.00
_cell.angle_gamma   90.00
#
_symmetry.space_group_name_H-M   'P 1'
#
loop_
_entity.id
_entity.type
_entity.pdbx_description
1 polymer ?
#
loop_
_entity_poly.entity_id
_entity_poly.type
_entity_poly.pdbx_seq_one_letter_code
_entity_poly.pdbx_strand_id
1 'polypeptide(L)'
;DENLKLLNQIGKNPEGSGIQKSNQEESLSFGQKLSNIDKSAEGTALNRSLLYKPPPPKLTSSISQPSVKAKIWISPPGNVEKVELINITGDAEIDTVVIKYLKKWKFNQINTNQTQWAIVTIRFEKGE
;
A
#
# COMPACT_ATOMS: atom_id res chain seq x y z
N ASP A 1 21.06 36.84 -32.58
CA ASP A 1 19.79 37.13 -31.91
C ASP A 1 18.60 36.45 -32.58
N GLU A 2 18.25 35.24 -32.13
CA GLU A 2 17.03 34.53 -32.57
C GLU A 2 16.35 33.77 -31.43
N ASN A 3 16.51 34.23 -30.18
CA ASN A 3 16.03 33.54 -28.99
C ASN A 3 14.74 34.14 -28.40
N LEU A 4 13.85 34.65 -29.25
CA LEU A 4 12.57 35.28 -28.85
C LEU A 4 11.45 34.98 -29.85
N LYS A 5 11.26 33.72 -30.24
CA LYS A 5 9.97 33.23 -30.75
C LYS A 5 9.78 31.83 -30.21
N LEU A 6 8.53 31.50 -29.83
CA LEU A 6 8.05 30.24 -29.25
C LEU A 6 7.77 30.28 -27.74
N LEU A 7 7.02 31.30 -27.28
CA LEU A 7 6.35 31.30 -25.97
C LEU A 7 4.82 31.17 -26.02
N ASN A 8 4.20 30.83 -27.17
CA ASN A 8 2.75 31.05 -27.31
C ASN A 8 1.88 29.87 -27.76
N GLN A 9 2.20 28.62 -27.41
CA GLN A 9 1.25 27.50 -27.57
C GLN A 9 1.41 26.43 -26.48
N ILE A 10 0.92 26.69 -25.27
CA ILE A 10 0.59 25.62 -24.32
C ILE A 10 -0.85 25.84 -23.86
N GLY A 11 -1.77 25.27 -24.64
CA GLY A 11 -3.14 25.05 -24.26
C GLY A 11 -3.52 23.63 -24.67
N LYS A 12 -4.06 22.88 -23.70
CA LYS A 12 -4.72 21.56 -23.78
C LYS A 12 -3.82 20.33 -23.48
N ASN A 13 -3.96 19.82 -22.26
CA ASN A 13 -3.73 18.42 -21.82
C ASN A 13 -4.48 17.43 -22.76
N PRO A 14 -4.17 16.10 -22.82
CA PRO A 14 -3.76 15.27 -21.67
C PRO A 14 -2.75 14.11 -21.96
N GLU A 15 -2.35 13.45 -20.87
CA GLU A 15 -1.69 12.13 -20.78
C GLU A 15 -0.30 11.95 -21.41
N GLY A 16 0.69 11.60 -20.58
CA GLY A 16 1.99 11.14 -21.05
C GLY A 16 3.13 11.35 -20.05
N SER A 17 3.32 10.35 -19.20
CA SER A 17 4.61 9.69 -18.92
C SER A 17 5.89 10.54 -18.92
N GLY A 18 6.53 10.60 -17.75
CA GLY A 18 7.99 10.57 -17.66
C GLY A 18 8.61 11.57 -16.71
N ILE A 19 8.88 11.15 -15.47
CA ILE A 19 10.12 11.51 -14.79
C ILE A 19 10.64 10.27 -14.07
N GLN A 20 11.67 9.65 -14.65
CA GLN A 20 12.56 8.74 -13.95
C GLN A 20 13.57 9.59 -13.18
N LYS A 21 13.63 9.43 -11.85
CA LYS A 21 14.85 9.63 -11.08
C LYS A 21 14.98 8.49 -10.08
N SER A 22 15.99 7.68 -10.32
CA SER A 22 16.50 6.64 -9.45
C SER A 22 17.05 7.25 -8.16
N ASN A 23 16.47 6.84 -7.04
CA ASN A 23 17.14 6.51 -5.79
C ASN A 23 16.22 5.56 -5.05
N GLN A 24 16.78 4.55 -4.39
CA GLN A 24 16.06 3.45 -3.75
C GLN A 24 15.15 3.98 -2.63
N GLU A 25 13.92 4.29 -2.99
CA GLU A 25 12.81 4.62 -2.11
C GLU A 25 11.71 3.65 -2.52
N GLU A 26 11.48 2.63 -1.68
CA GLU A 26 10.47 1.58 -1.90
C GLU A 26 9.21 2.22 -2.49
N SER A 27 8.90 1.89 -3.74
CA SER A 27 7.87 2.60 -4.50
C SER A 27 6.57 2.64 -3.70
N LEU A 28 6.26 3.82 -3.15
CA LEU A 28 5.01 4.06 -2.45
C LEU A 28 3.90 3.74 -3.46
N SER A 29 3.23 2.61 -3.25
CA SER A 29 2.16 2.10 -4.12
C SER A 29 0.87 2.91 -3.95
N PHE A 30 0.98 4.22 -4.03
CA PHE A 30 -0.13 5.16 -3.86
C PHE A 30 -1.07 5.07 -5.06
N GLY A 31 -2.37 4.99 -4.79
CA GLY A 31 -3.43 4.98 -5.80
C GLY A 31 -3.61 3.65 -6.54
N GLN A 32 -2.72 2.67 -6.37
CA GLN A 32 -2.84 1.36 -7.01
C GLN A 32 -3.89 0.49 -6.33
N LYS A 33 -4.61 -0.32 -7.11
CA LYS A 33 -5.59 -1.29 -6.59
C LYS A 33 -4.91 -2.34 -5.74
N LEU A 34 -5.54 -2.77 -4.64
CA LEU A 34 -5.02 -3.80 -3.74
C LEU A 34 -4.60 -5.08 -4.48
N SER A 35 -5.41 -5.54 -5.45
CA SER A 35 -5.09 -6.71 -6.29
C SER A 35 -3.86 -6.54 -7.20
N ASN A 36 -3.37 -5.32 -7.39
CA ASN A 36 -2.10 -5.06 -8.09
C ASN A 36 -0.91 -5.14 -7.14
N ILE A 37 -1.12 -4.75 -5.88
CA ILE A 37 -0.10 -4.71 -4.82
C ILE A 37 0.13 -6.11 -4.26
N ASP A 38 -0.97 -6.83 -4.02
CA ASP A 38 -0.97 -8.19 -3.53
C ASP A 38 -1.83 -9.07 -4.43
N LYS A 39 -1.16 -9.86 -5.28
CA LYS A 39 -1.79 -10.81 -6.20
C LYS A 39 -2.50 -11.95 -5.49
N SER A 40 -2.17 -12.20 -4.23
CA SER A 40 -2.82 -13.21 -3.39
C SER A 40 -3.95 -12.65 -2.53
N ALA A 41 -4.25 -11.35 -2.64
CA ALA A 41 -5.30 -10.76 -1.85
C ALA A 41 -6.67 -11.34 -2.24
N GLU A 42 -7.55 -11.44 -1.26
CA GLU A 42 -8.93 -11.91 -1.43
C GLU A 42 -9.90 -10.96 -0.74
N GLY A 43 -11.17 -10.93 -1.16
CA GLY A 43 -12.25 -10.23 -0.44
C GLY A 43 -12.93 -9.09 -1.19
N THR A 44 -13.84 -8.41 -0.50
CA THR A 44 -14.68 -7.36 -1.11
C THR A 44 -13.92 -6.07 -1.40
N ALA A 45 -12.76 -5.87 -0.76
CA ALA A 45 -11.94 -4.68 -0.94
C ALA A 45 -10.85 -4.80 -2.03
N LEU A 46 -10.85 -5.85 -2.87
CA LEU A 46 -9.78 -6.08 -3.85
C LEU A 46 -9.55 -4.95 -4.85
N ASN A 47 -10.63 -4.27 -5.24
CA ASN A 47 -10.59 -3.16 -6.18
C ASN A 47 -10.35 -1.80 -5.53
N ARG A 48 -10.11 -1.76 -4.21
CA ARG A 48 -9.81 -0.52 -3.49
C ARG A 48 -8.39 -0.06 -3.80
N SER A 49 -8.24 1.24 -4.00
CA SER A 49 -6.94 1.87 -4.21
C SER A 49 -6.31 2.18 -2.87
N LEU A 50 -5.07 1.71 -2.67
CA LEU A 50 -4.28 2.01 -1.49
C LEU A 50 -3.73 3.43 -1.61
N LEU A 51 -4.29 4.35 -0.84
CA LEU A 51 -3.85 5.74 -0.79
C LEU A 51 -2.69 5.95 0.17
N TYR A 52 -2.43 5.05 1.10
CA TYR A 52 -1.25 5.21 1.94
C TYR A 52 -0.88 3.86 2.54
N LYS A 53 0.41 3.56 2.48
CA LYS A 53 1.03 2.59 3.37
C LYS A 53 2.33 3.19 3.88
N PRO A 54 2.63 3.08 5.17
CA PRO A 54 3.97 3.42 5.65
C PRO A 54 5.01 2.48 5.02
N PRO A 55 6.30 2.82 5.09
CA PRO A 55 7.37 1.88 4.80
C PRO A 55 7.19 0.59 5.64
N PRO A 56 7.48 -0.60 5.09
CA PRO A 56 7.49 -1.83 5.86
C PRO A 56 8.35 -1.68 7.12
N PRO A 57 7.89 -2.21 8.26
CA PRO A 57 8.70 -2.17 9.47
C PRO A 57 9.96 -2.99 9.27
N LYS A 58 11.11 -2.44 9.66
CA LYS A 58 12.36 -3.20 9.72
C LYS A 58 12.26 -4.18 10.87
N LEU A 59 12.41 -5.47 10.57
CA LEU A 59 12.37 -6.52 11.58
C LEU A 59 13.81 -6.98 11.84
N THR A 60 14.25 -6.87 13.09
CA THR A 60 15.63 -7.16 13.52
C THR A 60 15.90 -8.64 13.77
N SER A 61 14.95 -9.52 13.44
CA SER A 61 15.10 -10.96 13.69
C SER A 61 16.06 -11.57 12.67
N SER A 62 17.00 -12.40 13.14
CA SER A 62 18.02 -13.06 12.33
C SER A 62 17.48 -14.21 11.45
N ILE A 63 16.18 -14.53 11.60
CA ILE A 63 15.51 -15.64 10.90
C ILE A 63 14.73 -15.08 9.71
N SER A 64 14.80 -15.76 8.57
CA SER A 64 13.93 -15.48 7.41
C SER A 64 12.48 -15.62 7.84
N GLN A 65 11.77 -14.51 7.94
CA GLN A 65 10.43 -14.52 8.49
C GLN A 65 9.42 -15.03 7.47
N PRO A 66 8.47 -15.89 7.88
CA PRO A 66 7.40 -16.30 6.99
C PRO A 66 6.52 -15.09 6.63
N SER A 67 5.91 -15.14 5.44
CA SER A 67 4.88 -14.16 5.09
C SER A 67 3.71 -14.24 6.06
N VAL A 68 3.16 -13.08 6.44
CA VAL A 68 2.01 -12.98 7.35
C VAL A 68 0.75 -12.72 6.55
N LYS A 69 -0.24 -13.60 6.68
CA LYS A 69 -1.58 -13.38 6.16
C LYS A 69 -2.44 -12.76 7.25
N ALA A 70 -3.15 -11.69 6.89
CA ALA A 70 -4.04 -11.00 7.79
C ALA A 70 -5.34 -10.62 7.08
N LYS A 71 -6.45 -10.73 7.79
CA LYS A 71 -7.72 -10.16 7.39
C LYS A 71 -7.83 -8.74 7.93
N ILE A 72 -8.12 -7.79 7.05
CA ILE A 72 -8.35 -6.38 7.38
C ILE A 72 -9.79 -5.99 7.09
N TRP A 73 -10.32 -5.07 7.90
CA TRP A 73 -11.63 -4.45 7.70
C TRP A 73 -11.44 -2.96 7.47
N ILE A 74 -11.95 -2.48 6.34
CA ILE A 74 -11.80 -1.12 5.85
C ILE A 74 -13.15 -0.43 5.99
N SER A 75 -13.19 0.63 6.79
CA SER A 75 -14.41 1.40 7.01
C SER A 75 -14.75 2.34 5.86
N PRO A 76 -15.97 2.91 5.81
CA PRO A 76 -16.37 3.79 4.71
C PRO A 76 -15.39 4.94 4.42
N PRO A 77 -14.77 5.62 5.42
CA PRO A 77 -13.75 6.63 5.18
C PRO A 77 -12.43 6.10 4.58
N GLY A 78 -12.27 4.78 4.45
CA GLY A 78 -11.08 4.13 3.88
C GLY A 78 -10.01 3.76 4.91
N ASN A 79 -10.30 3.79 6.22
CA ASN A 79 -9.34 3.43 7.26
C ASN A 79 -9.44 1.94 7.61
N VAL A 80 -8.31 1.32 7.99
CA VAL A 80 -8.30 -0.05 8.53
C VAL A 80 -8.65 -0.02 10.02
N GLU A 81 -9.84 -0.51 10.38
CA GLU A 81 -10.34 -0.47 11.78
C GLU A 81 -10.00 -1.74 12.56
N LYS A 82 -10.06 -2.90 11.88
CA LYS A 82 -9.74 -4.20 12.46
C LYS A 82 -8.70 -4.91 11.61
N VAL A 83 -7.80 -5.61 12.29
CA VAL A 83 -6.82 -6.53 11.71
C VAL A 83 -6.88 -7.83 12.51
N GLU A 84 -6.90 -8.95 11.82
CA GLU A 84 -6.89 -10.30 12.41
C GLU A 84 -5.84 -11.13 11.68
N LEU A 85 -4.84 -11.62 12.41
CA LEU A 85 -3.79 -12.46 11.83
C LEU A 85 -4.37 -13.84 11.58
N ILE A 86 -4.24 -14.34 10.35
CA ILE A 86 -4.68 -15.69 9.96
C ILE A 86 -3.61 -16.71 10.36
N ASN A 87 -2.35 -16.32 10.26
CA ASN A 87 -1.22 -17.06 10.82
C ASN A 87 -0.39 -16.15 11.73
N ILE A 88 0.02 -16.70 12.86
CA ILE A 88 0.99 -16.08 13.76
C ILE A 88 2.41 -16.39 13.28
N THR A 89 3.34 -15.48 13.52
CA THR A 89 4.76 -15.68 13.18
C THR A 89 5.50 -16.54 14.20
N GLY A 90 4.91 -16.74 15.39
CA GLY A 90 5.57 -17.35 16.55
C GLY A 90 6.31 -16.34 17.43
N ASP A 91 6.33 -15.07 17.02
CA ASP A 91 6.91 -13.95 17.78
C ASP A 91 5.82 -12.88 17.98
N ALA A 92 5.45 -12.67 19.25
CA ALA A 92 4.37 -11.75 19.61
C ALA A 92 4.70 -10.28 19.31
N GLU A 93 5.99 -9.90 19.31
CA GLU A 93 6.41 -8.55 18.96
C GLU A 93 6.24 -8.30 17.47
N ILE A 94 6.65 -9.27 16.63
CA ILE A 94 6.47 -9.21 15.19
C ILE A 94 4.98 -9.15 14.84
N ASP A 95 4.16 -10.05 15.41
CA ASP A 95 2.71 -10.08 15.21
C ASP A 95 2.07 -8.72 15.55
N THR A 96 2.49 -8.12 16.66
CA THR A 96 2.04 -6.78 17.09
C THR A 96 2.46 -5.69 16.11
N VAL A 97 3.70 -5.75 15.60
CA VAL A 97 4.22 -4.81 14.61
C VAL A 97 3.44 -4.91 13.30
N VAL A 98 3.12 -6.12 12.84
CA VAL A 98 2.31 -6.35 11.63
C VAL A 98 0.92 -5.72 11.78
N ILE A 99 0.26 -5.96 12.92
CA ILE A 99 -1.07 -5.38 13.20
C ILE A 99 -1.02 -3.86 13.16
N LYS A 100 -0.03 -3.25 13.84
CA LYS A 100 0.16 -1.79 13.86
C LYS A 100 0.46 -1.23 12.48
N TYR A 101 1.26 -1.94 11.67
CA TYR A 101 1.58 -1.56 10.30
C TYR A 101 0.33 -1.56 9.41
N LEU A 102 -0.46 -2.63 9.44
CA LEU A 102 -1.70 -2.75 8.65
C LEU A 102 -2.76 -1.72 9.06
N LYS A 103 -2.89 -1.41 10.35
CA LYS A 103 -3.81 -0.36 10.82
C LYS A 103 -3.49 1.04 10.29
N LYS A 104 -2.25 1.28 9.86
CA LYS A 104 -1.85 2.57 9.26
C LYS A 104 -2.18 2.66 7.78
N TRP A 105 -2.62 1.58 7.13
CA TRP A 105 -3.00 1.62 5.73
C TRP A 105 -4.25 2.48 5.54
N LYS A 106 -4.26 3.24 4.45
CA LYS A 106 -5.41 4.06 4.04
C LYS A 106 -5.80 3.73 2.62
N PHE A 107 -7.08 3.53 2.41
CA PHE A 107 -7.69 3.28 1.11
C PHE A 107 -8.52 4.49 0.70
N ASN A 108 -8.95 4.51 -0.56
CA ASN A 108 -9.95 5.48 -0.98
C ASN A 108 -11.28 5.25 -0.24
N GLN A 109 -12.12 6.30 -0.19
CA GLN A 109 -13.43 6.26 0.46
C GLN A 109 -14.40 5.30 -0.24
N ILE A 110 -15.09 4.47 0.51
CA ILE A 110 -16.11 3.55 0.04
C ILE A 110 -17.41 4.33 -0.14
N ASN A 111 -18.08 4.18 -1.29
CA ASN A 111 -19.31 4.92 -1.61
C ASN A 111 -20.57 4.36 -0.91
N THR A 112 -20.40 3.41 0.00
CA THR A 112 -21.46 2.78 0.77
C THR A 112 -21.12 2.86 2.24
N ASN A 113 -22.13 2.78 3.11
CA ASN A 113 -21.93 2.77 4.56
C ASN A 113 -21.50 1.39 5.09
N GLN A 114 -21.07 0.48 4.21
CA GLN A 114 -20.69 -0.87 4.58
C GLN A 114 -19.17 -1.02 4.62
N THR A 115 -18.68 -1.54 5.73
CA THR A 115 -17.29 -1.97 5.87
C THR A 115 -16.97 -3.06 4.85
N GLN A 116 -15.84 -2.93 4.17
CA GLN A 116 -15.32 -3.95 3.29
C GLN A 116 -14.16 -4.70 3.95
N TRP A 117 -13.82 -5.87 3.45
CA TRP A 117 -12.72 -6.65 4.01
C TRP A 117 -11.80 -7.16 2.90
N ALA A 118 -10.55 -7.41 3.28
CA ALA A 118 -9.62 -8.15 2.45
C ALA A 118 -8.72 -9.05 3.30
N ILE A 119 -8.32 -10.18 2.73
CA ILE A 119 -7.18 -10.95 3.22
C ILE A 119 -5.97 -10.49 2.42
N VAL A 120 -4.89 -10.12 3.11
CA VAL A 120 -3.64 -9.63 2.52
C VAL A 120 -2.46 -10.43 3.04
N THR A 121 -1.43 -10.56 2.23
CA THR A 121 -0.16 -11.20 2.55
C THR A 121 0.94 -10.15 2.65
N ILE A 122 1.50 -9.98 3.85
CA ILE A 122 2.64 -9.12 4.12
C ILE A 122 3.92 -9.94 4.04
N ARG A 123 4.85 -9.46 3.22
CA ARG A 123 6.22 -9.97 3.12
C ARG A 123 7.13 -8.89 3.67
N PHE A 124 7.96 -9.25 4.63
CA PHE A 124 8.96 -8.35 5.20
C PHE A 124 10.27 -8.57 4.48
N GLU A 125 10.91 -7.48 4.09
CA GLU A 125 12.29 -7.53 3.63
C GLU A 125 13.22 -7.65 4.86
N LYS A 126 14.32 -8.37 4.69
CA LYS A 126 15.34 -8.50 5.74
C LYS A 126 15.90 -7.10 6.02
N GLY A 127 15.87 -6.65 7.27
CA GLY A 127 16.65 -5.49 7.67
C GLY A 127 18.13 -5.83 7.57
N GLU A 128 18.87 -5.09 6.74
CA GLU A 128 20.35 -5.08 6.79
C GLU A 128 20.86 -4.59 8.15
#